data_AF-A0A356BUS1-F1
#
_entry.id   AF-A0A356BUS1-F1
#
_cell.length_a   1.000
_cell.length_b   1.000
_cell.length_c   1.000
_cell.angle_alpha   90.00
_cell.angle_beta   90.00
_cell.angle_gamma   90.00
#
_symmetry.space_group_name_H-M   'P 1'
#
loop_
_entity.id
_entity.type
_entity.pdbx_description
1 polymer ?
#
loop_
_entity_poly.entity_id
_entity_poly.type
_entity_poly.pdbx_seq_one_letter_code
_entity_poly.pdbx_strand_id
1 'polypeptide(L)'
;MCPETVQIEITHPVTGSTSIVTITFIGVSITNNTSTWCYNVEVEGEPALSHWNLGLCPDPFPSIIAATRNGQPVIYEPLSDGFTGIKFEEGVDQGDGIVEYCVTLEGIWAKEAVDIAVKGGPGDEIIRRNAICGPGCNHVTPPRMRRGYQFA
;
A
#
# COMPACT_ATOMS: atom_id res chain seq x y z
N MET A 1 -16.30 3.66 6.54
CA MET A 1 -15.09 3.31 7.31
C MET A 1 -14.34 2.28 6.48
N CYS A 2 -13.06 2.52 6.15
CA CYS A 2 -12.26 1.58 5.35
C CYS A 2 -11.61 0.51 6.26
N PRO A 3 -11.29 -0.70 5.74
CA PRO A 3 -10.62 -1.74 6.53
C PRO A 3 -9.16 -1.38 6.81
N GLU A 4 -8.66 -1.62 8.02
CA GLU A 4 -7.26 -1.33 8.36
C GLU A 4 -6.33 -2.53 8.13
N THR A 5 -6.87 -3.74 8.00
CA THR A 5 -6.09 -4.96 7.74
C THR A 5 -6.77 -5.82 6.68
N VAL A 6 -5.97 -6.43 5.81
CA VAL A 6 -6.39 -7.49 4.89
C VAL A 6 -5.46 -8.70 5.04
N GLN A 7 -6.04 -9.89 4.95
CA GLN A 7 -5.29 -11.15 4.85
C GLN A 7 -5.59 -11.82 3.52
N ILE A 8 -4.54 -12.29 2.84
CA ILE A 8 -4.64 -12.92 1.54
C ILE A 8 -3.83 -14.21 1.56
N GLU A 9 -4.49 -15.34 1.35
CA GLU A 9 -3.84 -16.63 1.16
C GLU A 9 -3.31 -16.75 -0.27
N ILE A 10 -2.05 -17.15 -0.42
CA ILE A 10 -1.41 -17.49 -1.68
C ILE A 10 -1.12 -18.99 -1.67
N THR A 11 -1.52 -19.70 -2.72
CA THR A 11 -1.23 -21.13 -2.89
C THR A 11 -0.26 -21.33 -4.05
N HIS A 12 0.85 -22.02 -3.79
CA HIS A 12 1.77 -22.41 -4.85
C HIS A 12 1.11 -23.49 -5.74
N PRO A 13 0.91 -23.26 -7.05
CA PRO A 13 0.08 -24.14 -7.90
C PRO A 13 0.64 -25.56 -8.09
N VAL A 14 1.97 -25.73 -7.98
CA VAL A 14 2.62 -27.05 -8.12
C VAL A 14 2.74 -27.83 -6.81
N THR A 15 3.22 -27.19 -5.73
CA THR A 15 3.50 -27.87 -4.45
C THR A 15 2.30 -27.90 -3.51
N GLY A 16 1.31 -27.03 -3.70
CA GLY A 16 0.16 -26.87 -2.80
C GLY A 16 0.51 -26.21 -1.47
N SER A 17 1.75 -25.73 -1.28
CA SER A 17 2.12 -24.95 -0.10
C SER A 17 1.36 -23.63 -0.08
N THR A 18 1.03 -23.15 1.11
CA THR A 18 0.34 -21.88 1.29
C THR A 18 1.13 -20.90 2.14
N SER A 19 0.96 -19.62 1.83
CA SER A 19 1.34 -18.51 2.70
C SER A 19 0.15 -17.59 2.95
N ILE A 20 0.14 -16.95 4.11
CA ILE A 20 -0.80 -15.89 4.47
C ILE A 20 -0.03 -14.57 4.44
N VAL A 21 -0.45 -13.67 3.56
CA VAL A 21 0.05 -12.29 3.51
C VAL A 21 -0.90 -11.42 4.33
N THR A 22 -0.39 -10.79 5.38
CA THR A 22 -1.13 -9.82 6.19
C THR A 22 -0.62 -8.42 5.85
N ILE A 23 -1.50 -7.54 5.39
CA ILE A 23 -1.20 -6.13 5.15
C ILE A 23 -2.03 -5.28 6.10
N THR A 24 -1.37 -4.46 6.90
CA THR A 24 -2.00 -3.58 7.90
C THR A 24 -1.66 -2.12 7.62
N PHE A 25 -2.67 -1.29 7.42
CA PHE A 25 -2.56 0.15 7.34
C PHE A 25 -2.13 0.73 8.69
N ILE A 26 -1.02 1.46 8.71
CA ILE A 26 -0.47 2.08 9.91
C ILE A 26 -1.05 3.48 10.08
N GLY A 27 -1.08 4.25 9.00
CA GLY A 27 -1.50 5.64 9.05
C GLY A 27 -1.10 6.45 7.83
N VAL A 28 -1.52 7.72 7.85
CA VAL A 28 -1.11 8.74 6.90
C VAL A 28 -0.51 9.91 7.65
N SER A 29 0.65 10.40 7.20
CA SER A 29 1.26 11.64 7.68
C SER A 29 1.21 12.70 6.57
N ILE A 30 1.07 13.98 6.97
CA ILE A 30 0.92 15.10 6.03
C ILE A 30 2.04 16.10 6.32
N THR A 31 2.83 16.42 5.30
CA THR A 31 3.90 17.43 5.38
C THR A 31 3.91 18.23 4.08
N ASN A 32 3.93 19.57 4.14
CA ASN A 32 4.13 20.43 2.96
C ASN A 32 3.29 20.03 1.71
N ASN A 33 1.99 19.80 1.89
CA ASN A 33 1.06 19.41 0.81
C ASN A 33 1.35 18.04 0.15
N THR A 34 2.13 17.18 0.79
CA THR A 34 2.26 15.76 0.44
C THR A 34 1.62 14.91 1.52
N SER A 35 1.25 13.69 1.15
CA SER A 35 0.76 12.68 2.08
C SER A 35 1.56 11.39 1.96
N THR A 36 2.04 10.89 3.08
CA THR A 36 2.79 9.63 3.16
C THR A 36 1.94 8.57 3.84
N TRP A 37 1.64 7.49 3.12
CA TRP A 37 0.77 6.39 3.52
C TRP A 37 1.63 5.17 3.82
N CYS A 38 1.52 4.62 5.02
CA CYS A 38 2.38 3.52 5.47
C CYS A 38 1.59 2.27 5.85
N TYR A 39 2.19 1.12 5.57
CA TYR A 39 1.62 -0.22 5.70
C TYR A 39 2.67 -1.17 6.26
N ASN A 40 2.26 -2.04 7.17
CA ASN A 40 3.04 -3.20 7.58
C ASN A 40 2.62 -4.40 6.75
N VAL A 41 3.60 -5.14 6.22
CA VAL A 41 3.41 -6.37 5.45
C VAL A 41 4.16 -7.49 6.16
N GLU A 42 3.47 -8.61 6.39
CA GLU A 42 4.02 -9.82 7.00
C GLU A 42 3.56 -11.04 6.21
N VAL A 43 4.43 -12.05 6.11
CA VAL A 43 4.15 -13.31 5.43
C VAL A 43 4.36 -14.47 6.39
N GLU A 44 3.35 -15.32 6.53
CA GLU A 44 3.44 -16.58 7.27
C GLU A 44 3.30 -17.76 6.30
N GLY A 45 4.31 -18.63 6.20
CA GLY A 45 4.33 -19.78 5.30
C GLY A 45 5.07 -19.53 3.97
N GLU A 46 4.80 -20.39 2.98
CA GLU A 46 5.45 -20.38 1.66
C GLU A 46 4.41 -20.56 0.54
N PRO A 47 4.45 -19.77 -0.55
CA PRO A 47 5.62 -19.03 -1.04
C PRO A 47 5.76 -17.61 -0.45
N ALA A 48 6.98 -17.08 -0.46
CA ALA A 48 7.25 -15.66 -0.26
C ALA A 48 6.42 -14.77 -1.21
N LEU A 49 6.06 -13.57 -0.72
CA LEU A 49 5.46 -12.52 -1.52
C LEU A 49 6.53 -11.94 -2.45
N SER A 50 6.30 -11.94 -3.76
CA SER A 50 7.23 -11.39 -4.74
C SER A 50 7.07 -9.89 -4.94
N HIS A 51 5.82 -9.42 -5.00
CA HIS A 51 5.46 -8.00 -5.05
C HIS A 51 3.99 -7.83 -4.64
N TRP A 52 3.62 -6.58 -4.37
CA TRP A 52 2.24 -6.21 -4.10
C TRP A 52 1.94 -4.80 -4.62
N ASN A 53 0.67 -4.56 -4.88
CA ASN A 53 0.19 -3.31 -5.45
C ASN A 53 -0.80 -2.65 -4.50
N LEU A 54 -0.62 -1.35 -4.29
CA LEU A 54 -1.60 -0.49 -3.62
C LEU A 54 -2.42 0.25 -4.67
N GLY A 55 -3.74 0.10 -4.61
CA GLY A 55 -4.66 0.80 -5.50
C GLY A 55 -4.59 2.31 -5.32
N LEU A 56 -4.50 3.04 -6.43
CA LEU A 56 -4.53 4.50 -6.48
C LEU A 56 -5.65 4.94 -7.43
N CYS A 57 -6.10 6.18 -7.28
CA CYS A 57 -7.10 6.73 -8.20
C CYS A 57 -6.58 6.75 -9.65
N PRO A 58 -7.37 6.35 -10.66
CA PRO A 58 -6.95 6.42 -12.06
C PRO A 58 -7.00 7.82 -12.66
N ASP A 59 -7.87 8.69 -12.15
CA ASP A 59 -8.00 10.06 -12.65
C ASP A 59 -8.49 11.03 -11.55
N PRO A 60 -7.70 12.06 -11.19
CA PRO A 60 -6.29 12.21 -11.56
C PRO A 60 -5.42 11.15 -10.87
N PHE A 61 -4.55 10.49 -11.64
CA PHE A 61 -3.54 9.62 -11.04
C PHE A 61 -2.58 10.45 -10.20
N PRO A 62 -2.37 10.12 -8.91
CA PRO A 62 -1.52 10.91 -8.04
C PRO A 62 -0.05 10.83 -8.48
N SER A 63 0.64 11.97 -8.51
CA SER A 63 2.10 11.96 -8.68
C SER A 63 2.74 11.25 -7.48
N ILE A 64 3.46 10.15 -7.73
CA ILE A 64 4.23 9.45 -6.69
C ILE A 64 5.59 10.14 -6.54
N ILE A 65 5.89 10.61 -5.33
CA ILE A 65 7.14 11.32 -5.02
C ILE A 65 8.24 10.35 -4.58
N ALA A 66 7.89 9.38 -3.73
CA ALA A 66 8.83 8.43 -3.17
C ALA A 66 8.09 7.18 -2.66
N ALA A 67 8.81 6.07 -2.61
CA ALA A 67 8.39 4.85 -1.94
C ALA A 67 9.56 4.29 -1.12
N THR A 68 9.27 3.70 0.03
CA THR A 68 10.29 3.12 0.92
C THR A 68 9.88 1.77 1.47
N ARG A 69 10.87 0.91 1.75
CA ARG A 69 10.78 -0.32 2.54
C ARG A 69 11.71 -0.18 3.74
N ASN A 70 11.17 -0.29 4.95
CA ASN A 70 11.89 -0.05 6.21
C ASN A 70 12.69 1.27 6.20
N GLY A 71 12.06 2.33 5.68
CA GLY A 71 12.65 3.67 5.55
C GLY A 71 13.74 3.81 4.46
N GLN A 72 14.10 2.75 3.74
CA GLN A 72 15.03 2.82 2.61
C GLN A 72 14.27 2.98 1.28
N PRO A 73 14.76 3.78 0.32
CA PRO A 73 14.14 3.87 -1.00
C PRO A 73 14.07 2.51 -1.70
N VAL A 74 12.96 2.25 -2.40
CA VAL A 74 12.74 1.00 -3.15
C VAL A 74 12.31 1.26 -4.58
N ILE A 75 12.44 0.23 -5.41
CA ILE A 75 11.92 0.23 -6.77
C ILE A 75 10.39 0.10 -6.72
N TYR A 76 9.72 0.99 -7.46
CA TYR A 76 8.29 0.96 -7.63
C TYR A 76 7.90 1.32 -9.07
N GLU A 77 6.74 0.84 -9.50
CA GLU A 77 6.19 1.12 -10.83
C GLU A 77 4.75 1.64 -10.70
N PRO A 78 4.39 2.78 -11.32
CA PRO A 78 2.99 3.14 -11.49
C PRO A 78 2.32 2.16 -12.46
N LEU A 79 1.14 1.66 -12.08
CA LEU A 79 0.35 0.75 -12.89
C LEU A 79 -0.89 1.45 -13.44
N SER A 80 -1.19 1.24 -14.72
CA SER A 80 -2.42 1.69 -15.39
C SER A 80 -3.21 0.57 -16.08
N ASP A 81 -2.60 -0.61 -16.27
CA ASP A 81 -3.16 -1.67 -17.10
C ASP A 81 -3.75 -2.78 -16.21
N GLY A 82 -5.08 -2.89 -16.18
CA GLY A 82 -5.81 -3.92 -15.43
C GLY A 82 -5.90 -3.69 -13.91
N PHE A 83 -4.91 -3.05 -13.30
CA PHE A 83 -4.92 -2.53 -11.93
C PHE A 83 -4.26 -1.15 -11.93
N THR A 84 -4.95 -0.15 -11.39
CA THR A 84 -4.39 1.21 -11.28
C THR A 84 -3.80 1.40 -9.88
N GLY A 85 -2.50 1.70 -9.80
CA GLY A 85 -1.86 1.82 -8.50
C GLY A 85 -0.36 2.04 -8.53
N ILE A 86 0.28 1.72 -7.42
CA ILE A 86 1.73 1.59 -7.27
C ILE A 86 2.06 0.13 -6.98
N LYS A 87 3.02 -0.42 -7.71
CA LYS A 87 3.62 -1.73 -7.47
C LYS A 87 4.91 -1.57 -6.70
N PHE A 88 5.02 -2.24 -5.55
CA PHE A 88 6.29 -2.39 -4.84
C PHE A 88 6.97 -3.66 -5.34
N GLU A 89 8.09 -3.51 -6.06
CA GLU A 89 8.80 -4.65 -6.69
C GLU A 89 9.51 -5.54 -5.68
N GLU A 90 9.83 -5.00 -4.51
CA GLU A 90 10.52 -5.71 -3.44
C GLU A 90 9.50 -6.37 -2.52
N GLY A 91 9.46 -7.69 -2.55
CA GLY A 91 8.57 -8.53 -1.77
C GLY A 91 8.96 -8.74 -0.29
N VAL A 92 8.31 -9.72 0.32
CA VAL A 92 8.47 -10.10 1.73
C VAL A 92 8.49 -11.62 1.85
N ASP A 93 9.46 -12.16 2.58
CA ASP A 93 9.48 -13.56 3.00
C ASP A 93 9.15 -13.70 4.50
N GLN A 94 8.93 -14.94 4.96
CA GLN A 94 8.64 -15.18 6.38
C GLN A 94 9.84 -14.79 7.30
N GLY A 95 11.07 -14.83 6.78
CA GLY A 95 12.28 -14.50 7.52
C GLY A 95 12.46 -12.99 7.76
N ASP A 96 11.87 -12.15 6.92
CA ASP A 96 11.87 -10.69 7.07
C ASP A 96 11.08 -10.21 8.30
N GLY A 97 10.08 -10.99 8.76
CA GLY A 97 9.13 -10.58 9.79
C GLY A 97 8.17 -9.49 9.29
N ILE A 98 7.94 -8.46 10.12
CA ILE A 98 7.11 -7.31 9.75
C ILE A 98 7.94 -6.28 8.99
N VAL A 99 7.53 -6.00 7.75
CA VAL A 99 8.19 -5.03 6.86
C VAL A 99 7.29 -3.81 6.66
N GLU A 100 7.82 -2.62 6.91
CA GLU A 100 7.10 -1.38 6.66
C GLU A 100 7.31 -0.93 5.21
N TYR A 101 6.22 -0.60 4.53
CA TYR A 101 6.21 0.05 3.23
C TYR A 101 5.51 1.40 3.34
N CYS A 102 6.10 2.44 2.79
CA CYS A 102 5.46 3.75 2.70
C CYS A 102 5.49 4.27 1.27
N VAL A 103 4.42 4.96 0.86
CA VAL A 103 4.35 5.73 -0.39
C VAL A 103 4.04 7.19 -0.08
N THR A 104 4.80 8.11 -0.66
CA THR A 104 4.56 9.55 -0.59
C THR A 104 3.98 10.03 -1.89
N LEU A 105 2.81 10.65 -1.81
CA LEU A 105 2.08 11.21 -2.94
C LEU A 105 2.11 12.74 -2.88
N GLU A 106 2.16 13.37 -4.04
CA GLU A 106 1.84 14.79 -4.17
C GLU A 106 0.36 15.01 -3.85
N GLY A 107 0.07 16.03 -3.06
CA GLY A 107 -1.28 16.32 -2.58
C GLY A 107 -1.66 15.55 -1.32
N ILE A 108 -2.80 15.93 -0.78
CA ILE A 108 -3.46 15.27 0.35
C ILE A 108 -4.73 14.63 -0.19
N TRP A 109 -4.90 13.35 0.10
CA TRP A 109 -5.97 12.52 -0.44
C TRP A 109 -6.89 12.03 0.67
N ALA A 110 -8.18 11.88 0.36
CA ALA A 110 -9.15 11.36 1.30
C ALA A 110 -8.80 9.92 1.67
N LYS A 111 -8.99 9.53 2.94
CA LYS A 111 -8.83 8.14 3.36
C LYS A 111 -10.06 7.34 2.93
N GLU A 112 -9.89 6.44 1.98
CA GLU A 112 -10.95 5.60 1.41
C GLU A 112 -10.53 4.12 1.39
N ALA A 113 -11.46 3.21 1.08
CA ALA A 113 -11.11 1.81 0.87
C ALA A 113 -10.58 1.67 -0.56
N VAL A 114 -9.41 1.05 -0.72
CA VAL A 114 -8.73 0.87 -2.00
C VAL A 114 -8.44 -0.60 -2.27
N ASP A 115 -8.16 -0.91 -3.52
CA ASP A 115 -7.83 -2.26 -3.95
C ASP A 115 -6.39 -2.63 -3.55
N ILE A 116 -6.14 -3.92 -3.34
CA ILE A 116 -4.81 -4.50 -3.16
C ILE A 116 -4.65 -5.63 -4.16
N ALA A 117 -3.45 -5.79 -4.69
CA ALA A 117 -3.06 -6.98 -5.41
C ALA A 117 -1.78 -7.57 -4.81
N VAL A 118 -1.70 -8.89 -4.71
CA VAL A 118 -0.51 -9.58 -4.21
C VAL A 118 -0.14 -10.72 -5.14
N LYS A 119 1.17 -10.97 -5.29
CA LYS A 119 1.66 -12.13 -6.04
C LYS A 119 2.82 -12.77 -5.31
N GLY A 120 2.74 -14.09 -5.12
CA GLY A 120 3.79 -14.90 -4.53
C GLY A 120 3.94 -16.22 -5.29
N GLY A 121 5.18 -16.67 -5.48
CA GLY A 121 5.48 -17.85 -6.27
C GLY A 121 5.02 -17.76 -7.74
N PRO A 122 4.83 -18.90 -8.42
CA PRO A 122 4.50 -18.93 -9.85
C PRO A 122 2.99 -18.77 -10.16
N GLY A 123 2.13 -18.65 -9.14
CA GLY A 123 0.68 -18.48 -9.32
C GLY A 123 0.30 -17.08 -9.80
N ASP A 124 -0.94 -16.90 -10.27
CA ASP A 124 -1.43 -15.60 -10.74
C ASP A 124 -1.53 -14.55 -9.62
N GLU A 125 -1.56 -13.28 -10.00
CA GLU A 125 -1.80 -12.18 -9.06
C GLU A 125 -3.22 -12.27 -8.48
N ILE A 126 -3.35 -12.08 -7.17
CA ILE A 126 -4.61 -12.13 -6.43
C ILE A 126 -5.04 -10.70 -6.11
N ILE A 127 -6.15 -10.26 -6.71
CA ILE A 127 -6.73 -8.94 -6.45
C ILE A 127 -7.82 -9.04 -5.37
N ARG A 128 -7.81 -8.09 -4.44
CA ARG A 128 -8.86 -7.86 -3.43
C ARG A 128 -9.34 -6.42 -3.54
N ARG A 129 -10.63 -6.25 -3.85
CA ARG A 129 -11.23 -4.94 -4.05
C ARG A 129 -11.65 -4.29 -2.73
N ASN A 130 -11.49 -2.98 -2.59
CA ASN A 130 -11.85 -2.19 -1.41
C ASN A 130 -11.34 -2.81 -0.10
N ALA A 131 -10.13 -3.35 -0.14
CA ALA A 131 -9.61 -4.29 0.85
C ALA A 131 -8.89 -3.61 2.02
N ILE A 132 -8.37 -2.39 1.81
CA ILE A 132 -7.59 -1.68 2.84
C ILE A 132 -7.79 -0.17 2.75
N CYS A 133 -7.53 0.54 3.84
CA CYS A 133 -7.46 1.99 3.85
C CYS A 133 -6.30 2.50 2.99
N GLY A 134 -6.56 3.50 2.17
CA GLY A 134 -5.54 4.14 1.34
C GLY A 134 -6.00 5.49 0.78
N PRO A 135 -5.20 6.06 -0.13
CA PRO A 135 -5.51 7.32 -0.79
C PRO A 135 -6.66 7.12 -1.79
N GLY A 136 -7.80 7.74 -1.50
CA GLY A 136 -8.94 7.81 -2.39
C GLY A 136 -8.75 8.78 -3.55
N CYS A 137 -9.83 9.03 -4.30
CA CYS A 137 -9.80 9.91 -5.49
C CYS A 137 -9.96 11.40 -5.17
N ASN A 138 -10.38 11.75 -3.96
CA ASN A 138 -10.71 13.11 -3.61
C ASN A 138 -9.53 13.81 -2.93
N HIS A 139 -9.13 14.97 -3.45
CA HIS A 139 -8.20 15.84 -2.74
C HIS A 139 -8.85 16.43 -1.49
N VAL A 140 -8.12 16.41 -0.38
CA VAL A 140 -8.50 17.08 0.85
C VAL A 140 -7.74 18.40 0.91
N THR A 141 -8.46 19.51 0.94
CA THR A 141 -7.81 20.77 1.33
C THR A 141 -7.56 20.70 2.83
N PRO A 142 -6.31 20.76 3.31
CA PRO A 142 -6.06 20.82 4.74
C PRO A 142 -6.75 22.10 5.25
N PRO A 143 -7.40 22.07 6.43
CA PRO A 143 -7.99 23.28 6.98
C PRO A 143 -6.91 24.36 6.98
N ARG A 144 -7.20 25.54 6.40
CA ARG A 144 -6.27 26.67 6.42
C ARG A 144 -5.77 26.80 7.85
N MET A 145 -4.48 26.57 8.09
CA MET A 145 -3.88 26.92 9.37
C MET A 145 -4.12 28.41 9.54
N ARG A 146 -5.12 28.78 10.34
CA ARG A 146 -5.24 30.14 10.82
C ARG A 146 -3.96 30.38 11.60
N ARG A 147 -3.14 31.34 11.15
CA ARG A 147 -1.97 31.82 11.92
C ARG A 147 -2.43 32.04 13.36
N GLY A 148 -1.89 31.26 14.29
CA GLY A 148 -1.98 31.55 15.73
C GLY A 148 -2.89 30.67 16.59
N TYR A 149 -2.80 29.34 16.50
CA TYR A 149 -3.26 28.49 17.61
C TYR A 149 -2.11 27.65 18.16
N GLN A 150 -1.65 28.01 19.36
CA GLN A 150 -0.85 27.15 20.23
C GLN A 150 -1.79 26.12 20.87
N PHE A 151 -1.39 24.86 20.87
CA PHE A 151 -2.02 23.85 21.72
C PHE A 151 -1.60 24.14 23.16
N ALA A 152 -2.59 24.40 24.02
CA ALA A 152 -2.44 24.38 25.48
C ALA A 152 -2.75 22.96 25.98
#